data_AF-A0A533WXY4-F1
#
_entry.id   AF-A0A533WXY4-F1
#
_cell.length_a   1.000
_cell.length_b   1.000
_cell.length_c   1.000
_cell.angle_alpha   90.00
_cell.angle_beta   90.00
_cell.angle_gamma   90.00
#
_symmetry.space_group_name_H-M   'P 1'
#
loop_
_entity.id
_entity.type
_entity.pdbx_description
1 polymer ?
#
loop_
_entity_poly.entity_id
_entity_poly.type
_entity_poly.pdbx_seq_one_letter_code
_entity_poly.pdbx_strand_id
1 'polypeptide(L)' 'MLGSKDAIDDQFMGIIDDLVVMSENDSELAEGLRWIDAQSQKNGVTFYEMAKHMAERRAKEWLNNKLSQ' A
#
# COMPACT_ATOMS: atom_id res chain seq x y z
N MET A 1 26.64 4.14 -1.08
CA MET A 1 25.56 4.89 -0.39
C MET A 1 24.23 4.26 -0.82
N LEU A 2 23.77 3.23 -0.10
CA LEU A 2 22.54 2.46 -0.43
C LEU A 2 21.43 2.64 0.61
N GLY A 3 21.67 3.37 1.71
CA GLY A 3 20.80 3.35 2.90
C GLY A 3 19.52 4.19 2.85
N SER A 4 19.15 4.83 1.73
CA SER A 4 17.96 5.70 1.69
C SER A 4 16.71 5.01 1.17
N LYS A 5 16.84 4.06 0.24
CA LYS A 5 15.68 3.35 -0.33
C LYS A 5 15.12 2.33 0.65
N ASP A 6 16.01 1.54 1.25
CA ASP A 6 15.65 0.51 2.22
C ASP A 6 14.94 1.12 3.45
N ALA A 7 15.42 2.27 3.93
CA ALA A 7 14.79 2.98 5.05
C ALA A 7 13.37 3.51 4.73
N ILE A 8 13.10 3.90 3.47
CA ILE A 8 11.76 4.32 3.04
C ILE A 8 10.84 3.10 2.92
N ASP A 9 11.38 1.98 2.42
CA ASP A 9 10.63 0.73 2.30
C ASP A 9 10.26 0.19 3.70
N ASP A 10 11.17 0.25 4.67
CA ASP A 10 10.91 -0.11 6.07
C ASP A 10 9.82 0.77 6.71
N GLN A 11 9.85 2.08 6.47
CA GLN A 11 8.81 3.00 6.96
C GLN A 11 7.44 2.68 6.36
N PHE A 12 7.39 2.38 5.06
CA PHE A 12 6.15 2.00 4.39
C PHE A 12 5.60 0.70 4.96
N MET A 13 6.44 -0.32 5.15
CA MET A 13 6.04 -1.58 5.76
C MET A 13 5.46 -1.37 7.16
N GLY A 14 6.10 -0.53 8.00
CA GLY A 14 5.58 -0.19 9.32
C GLY A 14 4.18 0.43 9.29
N ILE A 15 3.91 1.36 8.35
CA ILE A 15 2.56 1.91 8.17
C ILE A 15 1.55 0.84 7.77
N ILE A 16 1.95 -0.08 6.88
CA ILE A 16 1.08 -1.18 6.46
C ILE A 16 0.80 -2.13 7.62
N ASP A 17 1.79 -2.42 8.46
CA ASP A 17 1.62 -3.25 9.65
C ASP A 17 0.64 -2.61 10.65
N ASP A 18 0.76 -1.29 10.88
CA ASP A 18 -0.19 -0.54 11.70
C ASP A 18 -1.62 -0.64 11.16
N LEU A 19 -1.80 -0.53 9.84
CA LEU A 19 -3.11 -0.69 9.20
C LEU A 19 -3.67 -2.10 9.35
N VAL A 20 -2.83 -3.14 9.31
CA VAL A 20 -3.25 -4.53 9.58
C VAL A 20 -3.76 -4.66 11.01
N VAL A 21 -3.06 -4.11 12.00
CA VAL A 21 -3.52 -4.12 13.40
C VAL A 21 -4.83 -3.34 13.57
N MET A 22 -4.95 -2.16 12.96
CA MET A 22 -6.18 -1.37 13.01
C MET A 22 -7.38 -2.10 12.41
N SER A 23 -7.15 -2.93 11.39
CA SER A 23 -8.21 -3.67 10.70
C SER A 23 -8.90 -4.71 11.58
N GLU A 24 -8.32 -5.13 12.70
CA GLU A 24 -8.95 -6.05 13.66
C GLU A 24 -10.29 -5.51 14.19
N ASN A 25 -10.44 -4.19 14.26
CA ASN A 25 -11.62 -3.51 14.76
C ASN A 25 -12.43 -2.80 13.66
N ASP A 26 -12.00 -2.89 12.40
CA ASP A 26 -12.61 -2.22 11.25
C ASP A 26 -12.81 -3.21 10.10
N SER A 27 -14.05 -3.66 9.92
CA SER A 27 -14.41 -4.64 8.91
C SER A 27 -14.22 -4.16 7.48
N GLU A 28 -14.38 -2.85 7.23
CA GLU A 28 -14.21 -2.25 5.91
C GLU A 28 -12.73 -2.20 5.54
N LEU A 29 -11.89 -1.74 6.47
CA LEU A 29 -10.44 -1.77 6.30
C LEU A 29 -9.94 -3.21 6.09
N ALA A 30 -10.41 -4.16 6.90
CA ALA A 30 -10.02 -5.57 6.78
C ALA A 30 -10.41 -6.15 5.41
N GLU A 31 -11.56 -5.76 4.86
CA GLU A 31 -11.95 -6.16 3.50
C GLU A 31 -11.03 -5.55 2.44
N GLY A 32 -10.67 -4.28 2.59
CA GLY A 32 -9.68 -3.62 1.74
C GLY A 32 -8.33 -4.35 1.73
N LEU A 33 -7.82 -4.71 2.91
CA LEU A 33 -6.54 -5.44 3.03
C LEU A 33 -6.64 -6.85 2.44
N ARG A 34 -7.74 -7.58 2.66
CA ARG A 34 -7.98 -8.88 2.00
C ARG A 34 -8.01 -8.76 0.48
N TRP A 35 -8.59 -7.68 -0.04
CA TRP A 35 -8.60 -7.44 -1.48
C TRP A 35 -7.19 -7.18 -2.02
N ILE A 36 -6.36 -6.40 -1.30
CA ILE A 36 -4.95 -6.18 -1.66
C ILE A 36 -4.20 -7.51 -1.69
N ASP A 37 -4.38 -8.37 -0.69
CA ASP A 37 -3.76 -9.69 -0.67
C ASP A 37 -4.21 -10.58 -1.85
N ALA A 38 -5.50 -10.58 -2.17
CA ALA A 38 -5.98 -11.30 -3.35
C ALA A 38 -5.37 -10.78 -4.66
N GLN A 39 -5.09 -9.47 -4.77
CA GLN A 39 -4.37 -8.92 -5.91
C GLN A 39 -2.90 -9.32 -5.90
N SER A 40 -2.23 -9.35 -4.75
CA SER A 40 -0.82 -9.74 -4.62
C SER A 40 -0.60 -11.14 -5.19
N GLN A 41 -1.45 -12.09 -4.76
CA GLN A 41 -1.43 -13.49 -5.21
C GLN A 41 -1.66 -13.62 -6.72
N LYS A 42 -2.63 -12.87 -7.27
CA LYS A 42 -2.92 -12.88 -8.73
C LYS A 42 -1.75 -12.37 -9.58
N ASN A 43 -0.96 -11.44 -9.04
CA ASN A 43 0.14 -10.80 -9.76
C ASN A 43 1.52 -11.43 -9.44
N GLY A 44 1.57 -12.42 -8.53
CA GLY A 44 2.81 -13.08 -8.15
C GLY A 44 3.80 -12.17 -7.41
N VAL A 45 3.29 -11.19 -6.64
CA VAL A 45 4.09 -10.26 -5.83
C VAL A 45 3.69 -10.37 -4.37
N THR A 46 4.52 -9.83 -3.47
CA THR A 46 4.20 -9.78 -2.05
C THR A 46 3.05 -8.80 -1.77
N PHE A 47 2.40 -8.98 -0.62
CA PHE A 47 1.38 -8.07 -0.12
C PHE A 47 1.88 -6.61 -0.05
N TYR A 48 3.08 -6.39 0.51
CA TYR A 48 3.67 -5.06 0.65
C TYR A 48 3.98 -4.41 -0.71
N GLU A 49 4.50 -5.18 -1.68
CA GLU A 49 4.74 -4.66 -3.04
C GLU A 49 3.42 -4.25 -3.71
N MET A 50 2.37 -5.05 -3.55
CA MET A 50 1.04 -4.71 -4.09
C MET A 50 0.47 -3.44 -3.45
N ALA A 51 0.52 -3.34 -2.12
CA ALA A 51 0.07 -2.16 -1.39
C ALA A 51 0.82 -0.90 -1.86
N LYS A 52 2.15 -1.00 -2.04
CA LYS A 52 2.98 0.10 -2.54
C LYS A 52 2.58 0.51 -3.95
N HIS A 53 2.41 -0.43 -4.87
CA HIS A 53 1.98 -0.13 -6.23
C HIS A 53 0.61 0.58 -6.28
N MET A 54 -0.33 0.16 -5.44
CA MET A 54 -1.64 0.80 -5.35
C MET A 54 -1.55 2.22 -4.79
N ALA A 55 -0.76 2.42 -3.73
CA ALA A 55 -0.53 3.75 -3.15
C ALA A 55 0.10 4.70 -4.18
N GLU A 56 1.14 4.25 -4.89
CA GLU A 56 1.79 5.03 -5.95
C GLU A 56 0.84 5.38 -7.10
N ARG A 57 0.02 4.41 -7.54
CA ARG A 57 -0.98 4.64 -8.58
C ARG A 57 -2.00 5.69 -8.14
N ARG A 58 -2.53 5.55 -6.92
CA ARG A 58 -3.51 6.49 -6.36
C ARG A 58 -2.93 7.89 -6.21
N ALA A 59 -1.68 8.01 -5.78
CA ALA A 59 -0.99 9.29 -5.67
C ALA A 59 -0.80 9.98 -7.03
N LYS A 60 -0.43 9.20 -8.07
CA LYS A 60 -0.33 9.71 -9.45
C LYS A 60 -1.68 10.17 -9.98
N GLU A 61 -2.74 9.39 -9.78
CA GLU A 61 -4.11 9.75 -10.18
C GLU A 61 -4.57 11.03 -9.47
N TRP A 62 -4.32 11.15 -8.17
CA TRP A 62 -4.66 12.35 -7.39
C TRP A 62 -3.93 13.59 -7.91
N LEU A 63 -2.62 13.49 -8.18
CA LEU A 63 -1.83 14.58 -8.72
C LEU A 63 -2.31 15.01 -10.11
N ASN A 64 -2.57 14.04 -11.00
CA ASN A 64 -3.05 14.32 -12.35
C ASN A 64 -4.40 15.04 -12.32
N ASN A 65 -5.32 14.60 -11.46
CA ASN A 65 -6.62 15.24 -11.30
C ASN A 65 -6.49 16.69 -10.79
N LYS A 66 -5.51 16.98 -9.93
CA LYS A 66 -5.22 18.33 -9.43
C LYS A 66 -4.64 19.26 -10.49
N LEU A 67 -3.86 18.72 -11.42
CA LEU A 67 -3.22 19.49 -12.51
C LEU A 67 -4.17 19.70 -13.70
N SER A 68 -5.22 18.89 -13.83
CA SER A 68 -6.26 19.03 -14.85
C SER A 68 -7.43 19.95 -14.46
N GLN A 69 -7.39 20.55 -13.27
CA GLN A 69 -8.34 21.59 -12.82
C GLN A 69 -7.71 22.98 -12.95
#